data_AF-A0A533THD0-F1
#
_entry.id   AF-A0A533THD0-F1
#
_cell.length_a   1.000
_cell.length_b   1.000
_cell.length_c   1.000
_cell.angle_alpha   90.00
_cell.angle_beta   90.00
_cell.angle_gamma   90.00
#
_symmetry.space_group_name_H-M   'P 1'
#
loop_
_entity.id
_entity.type
_entity.pdbx_description
1 polymer ?
#
loop_
_entity_poly.entity_id
_entity_poly.type
_entity_poly.pdbx_seq_one_letter_code
_entity_poly.pdbx_strand_id
1 'polypeptide(L)'
;MKRVTLFIAAFITLSCFAQVLHAEEFKKPLHFAQGKKSAIVSGDVVRGDRDVYLIRVHSGQVMSIDLSSLEDNAAFDLFEPGARGSRKEKDITGGSDITKWKGTLSKTGEYKIVVGGTRGNTSYKLQVAVQ
;
A
#
# COMPACT_ATOMS: atom_id res chain seq x y z
N MET A 1 3.35 0.45 -74.28
CA MET A 1 1.96 0.90 -74.10
C MET A 1 1.28 0.02 -73.06
N LYS A 2 0.57 0.63 -72.09
CA LYS A 2 -0.39 0.04 -71.11
C LYS A 2 0.26 -0.79 -69.97
N ARG A 3 0.63 -0.17 -68.83
CA ARG A 3 -0.17 0.05 -67.59
C ARG A 3 -0.86 -1.21 -67.06
N VAL A 4 -0.35 -1.79 -65.97
CA VAL A 4 -1.15 -2.37 -64.88
C VAL A 4 -0.45 -2.06 -63.56
N THR A 5 -1.03 -1.14 -62.80
CA THR A 5 -0.73 -0.85 -61.39
C THR A 5 -1.80 -1.59 -60.56
N LEU A 6 -1.46 -2.09 -59.37
CA LEU A 6 -2.31 -2.55 -58.22
C LEU A 6 -1.65 -3.83 -57.59
N PHE A 7 -1.57 -4.10 -56.29
CA PHE A 7 -2.08 -3.51 -55.04
C PHE A 7 -1.35 -4.17 -53.83
N ILE A 8 -1.22 -3.40 -52.73
CA ILE A 8 -1.34 -3.79 -51.30
C ILE A 8 -0.30 -4.72 -50.66
N ALA A 9 0.43 -4.17 -49.67
CA ALA A 9 0.45 -4.70 -48.30
C ALA A 9 1.01 -3.64 -47.34
N ALA A 10 0.13 -2.79 -46.79
CA ALA A 10 0.47 -1.93 -45.66
C ALA A 10 0.38 -2.76 -44.38
N PHE A 11 1.52 -3.22 -43.86
CA PHE A 11 1.62 -3.83 -42.53
C PHE A 11 1.57 -2.72 -41.47
N ILE A 12 0.37 -2.29 -41.10
CA ILE A 12 0.16 -1.47 -39.91
C ILE A 12 0.10 -2.45 -38.74
N THR A 13 1.26 -2.71 -38.11
CA THR A 13 1.29 -3.40 -36.83
C THR A 13 0.70 -2.47 -35.78
N LEU A 14 -0.59 -2.66 -35.50
CA LEU A 14 -1.27 -2.09 -34.35
C LEU A 14 -0.70 -2.77 -33.09
N SER A 15 0.47 -2.34 -32.63
CA SER A 15 0.96 -2.68 -31.30
C SER A 15 0.08 -1.90 -30.33
N CYS A 16 -1.01 -2.52 -29.90
CA CYS A 16 -1.76 -2.11 -28.75
C CYS A 16 -0.82 -2.30 -27.55
N PHE A 17 -0.07 -1.25 -27.21
CA PHE A 17 0.51 -1.14 -25.88
C PHE A 17 -0.70 -1.03 -24.95
N ALA A 18 -1.20 -2.18 -24.48
CA ALA A 18 -2.09 -2.22 -23.33
C ALA A 18 -1.25 -1.72 -22.15
N GLN A 19 -1.19 -0.40 -22.00
CA GLN A 19 -0.71 0.20 -20.77
C GLN A 19 -1.67 -0.31 -19.72
N VAL A 20 -1.20 -1.23 -18.88
CA VAL A 20 -1.89 -1.59 -17.66
C VAL A 20 -2.11 -0.27 -16.94
N LEU A 21 -3.35 0.21 -16.94
CA LEU A 21 -3.79 1.28 -16.06
C LEU A 21 -3.62 0.71 -14.66
N HIS A 22 -2.43 0.89 -14.09
CA HIS A 22 -2.24 0.74 -12.67
C HIS A 22 -3.15 1.79 -12.05
N ALA A 23 -4.26 1.33 -11.45
CA ALA A 23 -5.00 2.17 -10.52
C ALA A 23 -3.96 2.69 -9.52
N GLU A 24 -3.73 4.00 -9.52
CA GLU A 24 -2.79 4.61 -8.60
C GLU A 24 -3.38 4.43 -7.21
N GLU A 25 -2.83 3.49 -6.45
CA GLU A 25 -3.29 3.19 -5.09
C GLU A 25 -3.19 4.49 -4.27
N PHE A 26 -4.33 4.96 -3.74
CA PHE A 26 -4.38 6.21 -3.01
C PHE A 26 -3.60 6.08 -1.70
N LYS A 27 -2.47 6.79 -1.61
CA LYS A 27 -1.57 6.75 -0.45
C LYS A 27 -1.78 7.97 0.44
N LYS A 28 -1.92 7.73 1.74
CA LYS A 28 -2.16 8.73 2.78
C LYS A 28 -0.87 8.99 3.55
N PRO A 29 -0.24 10.17 3.45
CA PRO A 29 0.88 10.53 4.31
C PRO A 29 0.45 10.51 5.78
N LEU A 30 1.28 9.91 6.64
CA LEU A 30 1.09 9.89 8.09
C LEU A 30 2.19 10.72 8.73
N HIS A 31 1.79 11.84 9.33
CA HIS A 31 2.68 12.79 10.00
C HIS A 31 2.33 12.88 11.49
N PHE A 32 3.35 13.07 12.30
CA PHE A 32 3.15 13.41 13.72
C PHE A 32 2.99 14.91 13.87
N ALA A 33 2.11 15.31 14.80
CA ALA A 33 2.04 16.71 15.22
C ALA A 33 3.40 17.14 15.82
N GLN A 34 3.67 18.45 15.79
CA GLN A 34 4.95 18.99 16.27
C GLN A 34 5.25 18.53 17.70
N GLY A 35 6.46 17.98 17.91
CA GLY A 35 6.92 17.45 19.19
C GLY A 35 6.26 16.14 19.62
N LYS A 36 5.39 15.54 18.80
CA LYS A 36 4.81 14.22 19.06
C LYS A 36 5.59 13.12 18.35
N LYS A 37 5.51 11.93 18.94
CA LYS A 37 6.11 10.68 18.45
C LYS A 37 5.05 9.65 18.04
N SER A 38 3.79 10.07 17.98
CA SER A 38 2.67 9.22 17.62
C SER A 38 1.58 9.99 16.89
N ALA A 39 0.80 9.26 16.11
CA ALA A 39 -0.42 9.71 15.48
C ALA A 39 -1.50 8.63 15.57
N ILE A 40 -2.74 9.10 15.50
CA ILE A 40 -3.93 8.26 15.44
C ILE A 40 -4.72 8.72 14.22
N VAL A 41 -5.07 7.77 13.36
CA VAL A 41 -5.91 7.99 12.19
C VAL A 41 -7.06 7.00 12.20
N SER A 42 -8.19 7.38 11.61
CA SER A 42 -9.34 6.51 11.42
C SER A 42 -9.64 6.37 9.94
N GLY A 43 -10.28 5.28 9.56
CA GLY A 43 -10.69 5.04 8.19
C GLY A 43 -11.75 3.95 8.06
N ASP A 44 -12.27 3.84 6.85
CA ASP A 44 -13.28 2.88 6.45
C ASP A 44 -12.81 2.22 5.15
N VAL A 45 -12.83 0.89 5.11
CA VAL A 45 -12.37 0.12 3.94
C VAL A 45 -13.49 -0.80 3.47
N VAL A 46 -13.85 -0.68 2.21
CA VAL A 46 -14.76 -1.62 1.54
C VAL A 46 -14.05 -2.95 1.31
N ARG A 47 -14.79 -4.06 1.37
CA ARG A 47 -14.21 -5.39 1.16
C ARG A 47 -13.49 -5.46 -0.19
N GLY A 48 -12.18 -5.70 -0.13
CA GLY A 48 -11.31 -5.82 -1.31
C GLY A 48 -10.35 -4.65 -1.45
N ASP A 49 -10.76 -3.46 -1.00
CA ASP A 49 -9.97 -2.22 -1.03
C ASP A 49 -8.95 -2.18 0.10
N ARG A 50 -8.00 -1.25 0.01
CA ARG A 50 -6.99 -1.01 1.05
C ARG A 50 -6.77 0.48 1.24
N ASP A 51 -6.49 0.83 2.48
CA ASP A 51 -5.89 2.10 2.81
C ASP A 51 -4.38 1.93 2.98
N VAL A 52 -3.59 2.80 2.34
CA VAL A 52 -2.13 2.77 2.45
C VAL A 52 -1.65 4.01 3.16
N TYR A 53 -1.03 3.85 4.32
CA TYR A 53 -0.38 4.95 5.05
C TYR A 53 1.13 4.94 4.81
N LEU A 54 1.68 6.13 4.55
CA LEU A 54 3.11 6.34 4.35
C LEU A 54 3.70 7.04 5.56
N ILE A 55 4.68 6.41 6.22
CA ILE A 55 5.38 7.01 7.36
C ILE A 55 6.88 7.03 7.09
N ARG A 56 7.48 8.22 7.18
CA ARG A 56 8.93 8.38 7.06
C ARG A 56 9.57 8.26 8.43
N VAL A 57 10.54 7.35 8.54
CA VAL A 57 11.21 6.95 9.78
C VAL A 57 12.67 6.63 9.50
N HIS A 58 13.46 6.57 10.57
CA HIS A 58 14.88 6.27 10.52
C HIS A 58 15.16 4.85 11.03
N SER A 59 16.21 4.24 10.50
CA SER A 59 16.75 2.97 10.99
C SER A 59 17.17 3.10 12.45
N GLY A 60 16.96 2.05 13.23
CA GLY A 60 17.25 1.99 14.66
C GLY A 60 16.13 2.50 15.56
N GLN A 61 15.14 3.21 15.01
CA GLN A 61 13.95 3.60 15.78
C GLN A 61 13.06 2.38 16.06
N VAL A 62 12.34 2.43 17.19
CA VAL A 62 11.34 1.41 17.51
C VAL A 62 9.97 1.95 17.09
N MET A 63 9.29 1.23 16.20
CA MET A 63 7.91 1.54 15.82
C MET A 63 6.95 0.56 16.52
N SER A 64 5.83 1.08 17.00
CA SER A 64 4.68 0.29 17.46
C SER A 64 3.42 0.70 16.72
N ILE A 65 2.64 -0.29 16.31
CA ILE A 65 1.37 -0.13 15.61
C ILE A 65 0.31 -0.89 16.39
N ASP A 66 -0.80 -0.22 16.68
CA ASP A 66 -2.01 -0.79 17.24
C ASP A 66 -3.19 -0.45 16.32
N LEU A 67 -3.83 -1.46 15.76
CA LEU A 67 -5.01 -1.37 14.93
C LEU A 67 -6.21 -1.93 15.70
N SER A 68 -7.30 -1.17 15.75
CA SER A 68 -8.58 -1.63 16.27
C SER A 68 -9.70 -1.41 15.27
N SER A 69 -10.73 -2.24 15.33
CA SER A 69 -11.94 -2.14 14.50
C SER A 69 -13.14 -2.56 15.31
N LEU A 70 -14.32 -2.01 15.01
CA LEU A 70 -15.54 -2.28 15.79
C LEU A 70 -15.95 -3.76 15.75
N GLU A 71 -15.77 -4.41 14.60
CA GLU A 71 -16.19 -5.80 14.36
C GLU A 71 -15.03 -6.81 14.39
N ASP A 72 -13.87 -6.41 14.93
CA ASP A 72 -12.64 -7.22 14.97
C ASP A 72 -12.29 -7.84 13.60
N ASN A 73 -12.45 -7.04 12.55
CA ASN A 73 -12.33 -7.47 11.17
C ASN A 73 -11.37 -6.63 10.33
N ALA A 74 -10.47 -5.86 10.96
CA ALA A 74 -9.37 -5.17 10.29
C ALA A 74 -8.03 -5.85 10.59
N ALA A 75 -7.14 -5.83 9.61
CA ALA A 75 -5.75 -6.23 9.74
C ALA A 75 -4.85 -5.29 8.94
N PHE A 76 -3.55 -5.32 9.21
CA PHE A 76 -2.58 -4.61 8.41
C PHE A 76 -1.34 -5.43 8.05
N ASP A 77 -0.74 -5.03 6.94
CA ASP A 77 0.60 -5.43 6.52
C ASP A 77 1.56 -4.23 6.68
N LEU A 78 2.82 -4.48 7.02
CA LEU A 78 3.87 -3.46 7.16
C LEU A 78 5.02 -3.74 6.21
N PHE A 79 5.30 -2.82 5.30
CA PHE A 79 6.34 -2.98 4.30
C PHE A 79 7.49 -1.99 4.50
N GLU A 80 8.70 -2.48 4.26
CA GLU A 80 9.92 -1.68 4.26
C GLU A 80 10.01 -0.70 3.08
N PRO A 81 10.89 0.32 3.17
CA PRO A 81 11.16 1.22 2.07
C PRO A 81 11.55 0.48 0.78
N GLY A 82 10.93 0.90 -0.33
CA GLY A 82 11.14 0.32 -1.67
C GLY A 82 10.19 -0.80 -2.05
N ALA A 83 9.45 -1.40 -1.11
CA ALA A 83 8.38 -2.34 -1.41
C ALA A 83 7.25 -1.65 -2.19
N ARG A 84 6.55 -2.36 -3.08
CA ARG A 84 5.33 -1.84 -3.72
C ARG A 84 4.17 -1.82 -2.74
N GLY A 85 4.14 -2.74 -1.76
CA GLY A 85 3.07 -2.85 -0.77
C GLY A 85 1.95 -3.80 -1.20
N SER A 86 2.22 -4.71 -2.13
CA SER A 86 1.25 -5.69 -2.59
C SER A 86 1.29 -6.95 -1.73
N ARG A 87 0.16 -7.67 -1.59
CA ARG A 87 0.08 -8.97 -0.90
C ARG A 87 1.03 -10.07 -1.42
N LYS A 88 1.63 -9.88 -2.59
CA LYS A 88 2.62 -10.82 -3.15
C LYS A 88 4.03 -10.58 -2.59
N GLU A 89 4.28 -9.40 -2.04
CA GLU A 89 5.54 -9.06 -1.40
C GLU A 89 5.51 -9.50 0.06
N LYS A 90 6.69 -9.81 0.59
CA LYS A 90 6.84 -10.16 2.00
C LYS A 90 6.81 -8.88 2.84
N ASP A 91 5.84 -8.79 3.74
CA ASP A 91 5.81 -7.80 4.81
C ASP A 91 6.71 -8.21 5.99
N ILE A 92 6.89 -7.31 6.97
CA ILE A 92 7.72 -7.54 8.16
C ILE A 92 6.92 -7.81 9.43
N THR A 93 5.59 -7.98 9.32
CA THR A 93 4.73 -8.25 10.48
C THR A 93 4.90 -9.69 10.98
N GLY A 94 5.27 -10.61 10.08
CA GLY A 94 5.62 -11.99 10.44
C GLY A 94 4.43 -12.93 10.61
N GLY A 95 3.22 -12.53 10.20
CA GLY A 95 2.03 -13.36 10.29
C GLY A 95 0.87 -12.85 9.43
N SER A 96 -0.30 -13.48 9.59
CA SER A 96 -1.55 -13.08 8.94
C SER A 96 -2.49 -12.42 9.95
N ASP A 97 -3.38 -11.56 9.44
CA ASP A 97 -4.43 -10.89 10.23
C ASP A 97 -3.89 -10.11 11.45
N ILE A 98 -2.74 -9.47 11.26
CA ILE A 98 -2.05 -8.74 12.32
C ILE A 98 -2.79 -7.45 12.67
N THR A 99 -3.03 -7.26 13.97
CA THR A 99 -3.63 -6.04 14.55
C THR A 99 -2.66 -5.27 15.44
N LYS A 100 -1.52 -5.87 15.81
CA LYS A 100 -0.48 -5.24 16.63
C LYS A 100 0.89 -5.64 16.15
N TRP A 101 1.80 -4.68 16.10
CA TRP A 101 3.20 -4.95 15.79
C TRP A 101 4.11 -3.99 16.57
N LYS A 102 5.27 -4.50 16.98
CA LYS A 102 6.32 -3.67 17.56
C LYS A 102 7.67 -4.22 17.12
N GLY A 103 8.54 -3.36 16.62
CA GLY A 103 9.86 -3.77 16.16
C GLY A 103 10.82 -2.62 15.97
N THR A 104 12.11 -2.97 15.91
CA THR A 104 13.16 -2.04 15.53
C THR A 104 13.26 -1.98 14.02
N LEU A 105 13.29 -0.77 13.48
CA LEU A 105 13.34 -0.54 12.04
C LEU A 105 14.75 -0.74 11.51
N SER A 106 14.89 -1.62 10.53
CA SER A 106 16.15 -1.96 9.86
C SER A 106 16.62 -0.89 8.87
N LYS A 107 15.70 -0.07 8.32
CA LYS A 107 15.97 0.84 7.20
C LYS A 107 15.46 2.24 7.50
N THR A 108 16.18 3.25 6.97
CA THR A 108 15.68 4.62 6.90
C THR A 108 14.88 4.79 5.62
N GLY A 109 13.70 5.40 5.70
CA GLY A 109 12.89 5.69 4.52
C GLY A 109 11.40 5.72 4.82
N GLU A 110 10.61 5.61 3.76
CA GLU A 110 9.16 5.58 3.82
C GLU A 110 8.65 4.14 3.92
N TYR A 111 8.08 3.80 5.07
CA TYR A 111 7.40 2.54 5.31
C TYR A 111 5.93 2.66 4.89
N LYS A 112 5.34 1.53 4.50
CA LYS A 112 3.92 1.45 4.13
C LYS A 112 3.16 0.59 5.13
N ILE A 113 2.09 1.14 5.69
CA ILE A 113 1.12 0.40 6.50
C ILE A 113 -0.12 0.22 5.63
N VAL A 114 -0.43 -1.01 5.25
CA VAL A 114 -1.55 -1.33 4.36
C VAL A 114 -2.67 -1.94 5.20
N VAL A 115 -3.75 -1.21 5.40
CA VAL A 115 -4.90 -1.63 6.22
C VAL A 115 -6.02 -2.16 5.33
N GLY A 116 -6.64 -3.26 5.73
CA GLY A 116 -7.79 -3.82 5.03
C GLY A 116 -8.67 -4.69 5.92
N GLY A 117 -9.86 -4.99 5.42
CA GLY A 117 -10.78 -5.92 6.07
C GLY A 117 -10.36 -7.38 5.89
N THR A 118 -10.44 -8.16 6.97
CA THR A 118 -10.32 -9.63 6.94
C THR A 118 -11.65 -10.27 6.52
N ARG A 119 -12.77 -9.68 6.95
CA ARG A 119 -14.14 -10.08 6.62
C ARG A 119 -15.05 -8.87 6.41
N GLY A 120 -15.59 -8.72 5.21
CA GLY A 120 -16.53 -7.64 4.91
C GLY A 120 -15.88 -6.26 4.85
N ASN A 121 -16.70 -5.24 4.99
CA ASN A 121 -16.24 -3.85 5.16
C ASN A 121 -15.75 -3.66 6.59
N THR A 122 -14.79 -2.76 6.81
CA THR A 122 -14.29 -2.49 8.15
C THR A 122 -14.10 -1.00 8.38
N SER A 123 -14.48 -0.56 9.58
CA SER A 123 -14.14 0.75 10.13
C SER A 123 -13.08 0.54 11.21
N TYR A 124 -12.01 1.33 11.16
CA TYR A 124 -10.85 1.11 12.02
C TYR A 124 -10.25 2.40 12.58
N LYS A 125 -9.44 2.20 13.61
CA LYS A 125 -8.55 3.21 14.19
C LYS A 125 -7.13 2.63 14.22
N LEU A 126 -6.21 3.34 13.59
CA LEU A 126 -4.80 2.99 13.50
C LEU A 126 -3.99 3.97 14.36
N GLN A 127 -3.31 3.46 15.36
CA GLN A 127 -2.35 4.20 16.17
C GLN A 127 -0.93 3.77 15.80
N VAL A 128 -0.08 4.74 15.50
CA VAL A 128 1.33 4.51 15.17
C VAL A 128 2.19 5.37 16.08
N ALA A 129 3.23 4.78 16.67
CA ALA A 129 4.22 5.50 17.46
C ALA A 129 5.64 5.08 17.06
N VAL A 130 6.59 6.00 17.13
CA VAL A 130 8.01 5.78 16.79
C VAL A 130 8.89 6.44 17.85
N GLN A 131 9.87 5.71 18.38
CA GLN A 131 10.73 6.16 19.47
C GLN A 131 12.18 6.37 19.05
#